data_AF-A0A243SB92-F1
#
_entry.id   AF-A0A243SB92-F1
#
_cell.length_a   1.000
_cell.length_b   1.000
_cell.length_c   1.000
_cell.angle_alpha   90.00
_cell.angle_beta   90.00
_cell.angle_gamma   90.00
#
_symmetry.space_group_name_H-M   'P 1'
#
loop_
_entity.id
_entity.type
_entity.pdbx_description
1 polymer ?
#
loop_
_entity_poly.entity_id
_entity_poly.type
_entity_poly.pdbx_seq_one_letter_code
_entity_poly.pdbx_strand_id
1 'polypeptide(L)'
;MAEAAGTRLADPDVEARLARLDEVLEGLEPLPGAATEAVRLLTEVYGEALARVLDEADQQLAERLADDELLGHLLVLHDIHPEPPERRAARAVERLRPAVRERGGDVEWAGMEGQVGRVRLKTGGGCGSGCGGGGSDVTDAVREAVLAVAPDLTAVEPLPSAPAPAFVPLTTLTHRGAR
;
A
#
# COMPACT_ATOMS: atom_id res chain seq x y z
N MET A 1 -3.84 34.29 31.15
CA MET A 1 -3.00 34.02 29.96
C MET A 1 -3.84 33.15 29.05
N ALA A 2 -4.45 33.74 28.05
CA ALA A 2 -5.25 33.03 27.06
C ALA A 2 -4.39 32.81 25.81
N GLU A 3 -4.71 31.72 25.12
CA GLU A 3 -4.55 31.52 23.68
C GLU A 3 -3.25 30.90 23.14
N ALA A 4 -3.24 29.57 23.13
CA ALA A 4 -2.96 28.78 21.94
C ALA A 4 -3.54 27.36 22.14
N ALA A 5 -4.86 27.24 22.23
CA ALA A 5 -5.48 25.95 21.94
C ALA A 5 -5.29 25.75 20.43
N GLY A 6 -4.17 25.13 20.05
CA GLY A 6 -3.81 24.91 18.66
C GLY A 6 -4.96 24.20 17.96
N THR A 7 -5.56 24.89 17.00
CA THR A 7 -6.58 24.30 16.13
C THR A 7 -5.97 23.06 15.49
N ARG A 8 -6.64 21.91 15.65
CA ARG A 8 -6.22 20.67 14.99
C ARG A 8 -6.14 20.93 13.48
N LEU A 9 -5.10 20.41 12.84
CA LEU A 9 -4.96 20.46 11.40
C LEU A 9 -6.01 19.57 10.76
N ALA A 10 -6.62 20.03 9.68
CA ALA A 10 -7.39 19.15 8.81
C ALA A 10 -6.42 18.34 7.93
N ASP A 11 -6.86 17.19 7.41
CA ASP A 11 -6.07 16.32 6.53
C ASP A 11 -5.35 17.07 5.38
N PRO A 12 -5.99 17.97 4.61
CA PRO A 12 -5.29 18.72 3.56
C PRO A 12 -4.20 19.66 4.11
N ASP A 13 -4.35 20.16 5.34
CA ASP A 13 -3.33 20.99 6.00
C ASP A 13 -2.12 20.17 6.46
N VAL A 14 -2.33 18.88 6.75
CA VAL A 14 -1.27 17.92 7.07
C VAL A 14 -0.51 17.57 5.80
N GLU A 15 -1.21 17.20 4.73
CA GLU A 15 -0.61 16.91 3.42
C GLU A 15 0.26 18.07 2.93
N ALA A 16 -0.24 19.31 3.00
CA ALA A 16 0.51 20.50 2.62
C ALA A 16 1.78 20.70 3.49
N ARG A 17 1.73 20.33 4.77
CA ARG A 17 2.90 20.40 5.67
C ARG A 17 3.92 19.31 5.38
N LEU A 18 3.47 18.11 5.03
CA LEU A 18 4.35 17.00 4.63
C LEU A 18 5.08 17.36 3.34
N ALA A 19 4.36 17.82 2.32
CA ALA A 19 4.98 18.27 1.07
C ALA A 19 6.00 19.39 1.32
N ARG A 20 5.67 20.35 2.20
CA ARG A 20 6.61 21.41 2.56
C ARG A 20 7.81 20.90 3.36
N LEU A 21 7.61 19.91 4.22
CA LEU A 21 8.70 19.27 4.97
C LEU A 21 9.68 18.61 4.00
N ASP A 22 9.17 17.88 3.01
CA ASP A 22 9.99 17.21 1.99
C ASP A 22 10.85 18.23 1.22
N GLU A 23 10.25 19.33 0.73
CA GLU A 23 10.98 20.43 0.07
C GLU A 23 12.10 21.01 0.94
N VAL A 24 11.85 21.16 2.25
CA VAL A 24 12.83 21.69 3.19
C VAL A 24 13.95 20.67 3.43
N LEU A 25 13.62 19.39 3.57
CA LEU A 25 14.58 18.31 3.78
C LEU A 25 15.48 18.12 2.56
N GLU A 26 14.93 18.14 1.34
CA GLU A 26 15.70 18.11 0.09
C GLU A 26 16.71 19.26 0.03
N GLY A 27 16.30 20.45 0.48
CA GLY A 27 17.20 21.61 0.59
C GLY A 27 18.33 21.45 1.63
N LEU A 28 18.18 20.52 2.59
CA LEU A 28 19.16 20.22 3.62
C LEU A 28 20.08 19.05 3.28
N GLU A 29 19.70 18.15 2.36
CA GLU A 29 20.51 17.00 1.92
C GLU A 29 21.98 17.32 1.56
N PRO A 30 22.31 18.46 0.92
CA PRO A 30 23.70 18.78 0.57
C PRO A 30 24.58 19.15 1.78
N LEU A 31 24.00 19.31 2.98
CA LEU A 31 24.66 19.89 4.15
C LEU A 31 24.60 18.93 5.35
N PRO A 32 25.69 18.22 5.71
CA PRO A 32 25.76 17.61 7.03
C PRO A 32 25.77 18.71 8.10
N GLY A 33 24.75 18.74 8.96
CA GLY A 33 24.61 19.79 9.96
C GLY A 33 23.62 19.46 11.08
N ALA A 34 23.61 20.35 12.08
CA ALA A 34 22.80 20.21 13.30
C ALA A 34 21.28 20.11 13.02
N ALA A 35 20.80 20.63 11.88
CA ALA A 35 19.39 20.55 11.51
C ALA A 35 18.96 19.10 11.19
N THR A 36 19.71 18.39 10.34
CA THR A 36 19.42 16.98 10.00
C THR A 36 19.55 16.07 11.21
N GLU A 37 20.55 16.33 12.07
CA GLU A 37 20.69 15.61 13.34
C GLU A 37 19.51 15.87 14.29
N ALA A 38 19.05 17.13 14.41
CA ALA A 38 17.89 17.47 15.22
C ALA A 38 16.61 16.78 14.71
N VAL A 39 16.38 16.74 13.38
CA VAL A 39 15.25 16.02 12.79
C VAL A 39 15.33 14.53 13.12
N ARG A 40 16.49 13.89 12.92
CA ARG A 40 16.68 12.48 13.26
C ARG A 40 16.37 12.19 14.73
N LEU A 41 16.94 12.98 15.64
CA LEU A 41 16.70 12.82 17.08
C LEU A 41 15.23 13.04 17.46
N LEU A 42 14.55 14.01 16.84
CA LEU A 42 13.11 14.22 17.06
C LEU A 42 12.29 13.03 16.56
N THR A 43 12.59 12.50 15.38
CA THR A 43 11.94 11.31 14.82
C THR A 43 12.14 10.10 15.72
N GLU A 44 13.35 9.87 16.25
CA GLU A 44 13.62 8.79 17.20
C GLU A 44 12.82 8.95 18.51
N VAL A 45 12.81 10.16 19.09
CA VAL A 45 12.08 10.44 20.33
C VAL A 45 10.57 10.30 20.16
N TYR A 46 10.01 10.78 19.04
CA TYR A 46 8.58 10.66 18.75
C TYR A 46 8.19 9.22 18.43
N GLY A 47 9.03 8.46 17.72
CA GLY A 47 8.82 7.03 17.51
C GLY A 47 8.73 6.26 18.82
N GLU A 48 9.67 6.49 19.74
CA GLU A 48 9.64 5.89 21.08
C GLU A 48 8.39 6.31 21.88
N ALA A 49 7.97 7.57 21.77
CA ALA A 49 6.74 8.02 22.44
C ALA A 49 5.49 7.32 21.89
N LEU A 50 5.40 7.13 20.57
CA LEU A 50 4.31 6.39 19.93
C LEU A 50 4.33 4.91 20.30
N ALA A 51 5.52 4.29 20.39
CA ALA A 51 5.67 2.90 20.83
C ALA A 51 5.08 2.72 22.24
N ARG A 52 5.41 3.62 23.18
CA ARG A 52 4.86 3.58 24.54
C ARG A 52 3.35 3.80 24.58
N VAL A 53 2.81 4.65 23.70
CA VAL A 53 1.35 4.81 23.58
C VAL A 53 0.70 3.49 23.14
N LEU A 54 1.32 2.76 22.22
CA LEU A 54 0.84 1.44 21.80
C LEU A 54 0.96 0.38 22.91
N ASP A 55 2.04 0.39 23.69
CA ASP A 55 2.22 -0.55 24.81
C ASP A 55 1.14 -0.39 25.89
N GLU A 56 0.66 0.84 26.10
CA GLU A 56 -0.43 1.16 27.04
C GLU A 56 -1.84 1.00 26.43
N ALA A 57 -1.94 0.81 25.11
CA ALA A 57 -3.21 0.68 24.41
C ALA A 57 -3.77 -0.74 24.55
N ASP A 58 -5.08 -0.85 24.75
CA ASP A 58 -5.76 -2.12 24.54
C ASP A 58 -5.84 -2.48 23.05
N GLN A 59 -6.18 -3.73 22.75
CA GLN A 59 -6.25 -4.21 21.37
C GLN A 59 -7.20 -3.36 20.51
N GLN A 60 -8.33 -2.92 21.06
CA GLN A 60 -9.31 -2.13 20.30
C GLN A 60 -8.79 -0.73 19.97
N LEU A 61 -8.06 -0.10 20.88
CA LEU A 61 -7.42 1.18 20.65
C LEU A 61 -6.28 1.03 19.64
N ALA A 62 -5.42 0.03 19.79
CA ALA A 62 -4.34 -0.23 18.84
C ALA A 62 -4.87 -0.43 17.40
N GLU A 63 -5.96 -1.20 17.23
CA GLU A 63 -6.63 -1.37 15.93
C GLU A 63 -7.17 -0.04 15.38
N ARG A 64 -7.77 0.80 16.23
CA ARG A 64 -8.27 2.12 15.81
C ARG A 64 -7.15 3.08 15.41
N LEU A 65 -6.00 3.04 16.08
CA LEU A 65 -4.83 3.85 15.74
C LEU A 65 -4.22 3.38 14.41
N ALA A 66 -4.17 2.07 14.17
CA ALA A 66 -3.72 1.50 12.90
C ALA A 66 -4.69 1.74 11.73
N ASP A 67 -5.98 1.94 12.02
CA ASP A 67 -7.01 2.23 11.03
C ASP A 67 -7.13 3.69 10.64
N ASP A 68 -6.60 4.60 11.46
CA ASP A 68 -6.43 6.00 11.12
C ASP A 68 -5.29 6.15 10.11
N GLU A 69 -5.52 6.88 9.03
CA GLU A 69 -4.58 6.96 7.91
C GLU A 69 -3.27 7.64 8.31
N LEU A 70 -3.33 8.78 8.99
CA LEU A 70 -2.12 9.51 9.40
C LEU A 70 -1.35 8.72 10.45
N LEU A 71 -2.05 8.20 11.46
CA LEU A 71 -1.40 7.44 12.52
C LEU A 71 -0.83 6.13 12.00
N GLY A 72 -1.55 5.41 11.15
CA GLY A 72 -1.06 4.20 10.49
C GLY A 72 0.26 4.44 9.75
N HIS A 73 0.35 5.52 8.95
CA HIS A 73 1.59 5.88 8.26
C HIS A 73 2.73 6.22 9.24
N LEU A 74 2.47 6.93 10.33
CA LEU A 74 3.49 7.21 11.36
C LEU A 74 3.97 5.93 12.05
N LEU A 75 3.06 5.02 12.40
CA LEU A 75 3.43 3.75 13.02
C LEU A 75 4.30 2.90 12.10
N VAL A 76 4.02 2.93 10.79
CA VAL A 76 4.86 2.26 9.77
C VAL A 76 6.22 2.95 9.66
N LEU A 77 6.27 4.28 9.58
CA LEU A 77 7.52 5.06 9.50
C LEU A 77 8.49 4.74 10.66
N HIS A 78 7.94 4.40 11.82
CA HIS A 78 8.69 4.10 13.03
C HIS A 78 8.84 2.59 13.30
N ASP A 79 8.48 1.70 12.36
CA ASP A 79 8.58 0.24 12.50
C ASP A 79 7.81 -0.35 13.70
N ILE A 80 6.75 0.32 14.15
CA ILE A 80 5.94 -0.05 15.34
C ILE A 80 4.49 -0.41 15.00
N HIS A 81 4.16 -0.55 13.72
CA HIS A 81 2.80 -0.88 13.31
C HIS A 81 2.39 -2.28 13.80
N PRO A 82 1.21 -2.45 14.47
CA PRO A 82 0.81 -3.71 15.08
C PRO A 82 0.53 -4.83 14.06
N GLU A 83 0.05 -4.46 12.87
CA GLU A 83 -0.11 -5.42 11.77
C GLU A 83 1.19 -5.62 10.97
N PRO A 84 1.56 -6.87 10.63
CA PRO A 84 2.72 -7.16 9.79
C PRO A 84 2.51 -6.67 8.34
N PRO A 85 3.59 -6.43 7.57
CA PRO A 85 3.51 -5.86 6.22
C PRO A 85 2.58 -6.61 5.28
N GLU A 86 2.59 -7.94 5.32
CA GLU A 86 1.70 -8.78 4.50
C GLU A 86 0.22 -8.48 4.75
N ARG A 87 -0.17 -8.34 6.02
CA ARG A 87 -1.57 -8.08 6.38
C ARG A 87 -1.98 -6.66 5.96
N ARG A 88 -1.09 -5.69 6.13
CA ARG A 88 -1.34 -4.31 5.68
C ARG A 88 -1.53 -4.26 4.17
N ALA A 89 -0.65 -4.90 3.41
CA ALA A 89 -0.73 -4.99 1.96
C ALA A 89 -2.03 -5.67 1.50
N ALA A 90 -2.39 -6.81 2.09
CA ALA A 90 -3.64 -7.50 1.78
C ALA A 90 -4.87 -6.62 2.05
N ARG A 91 -4.89 -5.91 3.18
CA ARG A 91 -5.97 -4.99 3.57
C ARG A 91 -6.06 -3.79 2.60
N ALA A 92 -4.92 -3.29 2.12
CA ALA A 92 -4.86 -2.25 1.08
C ALA A 92 -5.52 -2.72 -0.22
N VAL A 93 -5.18 -3.93 -0.67
CA VAL A 93 -5.77 -4.51 -1.87
C VAL A 93 -7.28 -4.66 -1.73
N GLU A 94 -7.77 -5.15 -0.60
CA GLU A 94 -9.21 -5.28 -0.34
C GLU A 94 -9.93 -3.92 -0.38
N ARG A 95 -9.33 -2.85 0.17
CA ARG A 95 -9.89 -1.49 0.07
C ARG A 95 -9.98 -0.99 -1.38
N LEU A 96 -9.05 -1.40 -2.25
CA LEU A 96 -9.03 -0.98 -3.66
C LEU A 96 -10.01 -1.75 -4.54
N ARG A 97 -10.45 -2.95 -4.12
CA ARG A 97 -11.34 -3.80 -4.93
C ARG A 97 -12.59 -3.10 -5.46
N PRO A 98 -13.33 -2.29 -4.68
CA PRO A 98 -14.50 -1.57 -5.19
C PRO A 98 -14.13 -0.63 -6.35
N ALA A 99 -13.09 0.19 -6.19
CA ALA A 99 -12.64 1.12 -7.22
C ALA A 99 -12.13 0.42 -8.49
N VAL A 100 -11.45 -0.74 -8.33
CA VAL A 100 -11.01 -1.55 -9.47
C VAL A 100 -12.20 -2.20 -10.20
N ARG A 101 -13.22 -2.64 -9.46
CA ARG A 101 -14.47 -3.20 -10.02
C ARG A 101 -15.30 -2.20 -10.79
N GLU A 102 -15.37 -0.95 -10.34
CA GLU A 102 -16.01 0.15 -11.07
C GLU A 102 -15.39 0.35 -12.47
N ARG A 103 -14.10 0.06 -12.61
CA ARG A 103 -13.35 0.13 -13.87
C ARG A 103 -13.39 -1.19 -14.66
N GLY A 104 -14.23 -2.14 -14.26
CA GLY A 104 -14.39 -3.44 -14.92
C GLY A 104 -13.30 -4.46 -14.61
N GLY A 105 -12.49 -4.24 -13.57
CA GLY A 105 -11.46 -5.18 -13.12
C GLY A 105 -11.82 -5.91 -11.82
N ASP A 106 -10.91 -6.75 -11.36
CA ASP A 106 -10.87 -7.30 -10.00
C ASP A 106 -9.41 -7.44 -9.59
N VAL A 107 -9.13 -7.20 -8.31
CA VAL A 107 -7.80 -7.38 -7.73
C VAL A 107 -7.92 -8.28 -6.51
N GLU A 108 -6.96 -9.18 -6.32
CA GLU A 108 -6.88 -10.06 -5.16
C GLU A 108 -5.43 -10.12 -4.68
N TRP A 109 -5.21 -10.09 -3.37
CA TRP A 109 -3.89 -10.36 -2.81
C TRP A 109 -3.55 -11.84 -2.98
N ALA A 110 -2.37 -12.14 -3.51
CA ALA A 110 -1.92 -13.49 -3.79
C ALA A 110 -0.79 -13.97 -2.86
N GLY A 111 -0.48 -13.20 -1.82
CA GLY A 111 0.60 -13.48 -0.86
C GLY A 111 1.85 -12.66 -1.13
N MET A 112 2.89 -12.90 -0.33
CA MET A 112 4.21 -12.31 -0.53
C MET A 112 5.30 -13.39 -0.66
N GLU A 113 6.37 -13.06 -1.38
CA GLU A 113 7.58 -13.85 -1.44
C GLU A 113 8.77 -12.97 -1.02
N GLY A 114 9.31 -13.21 0.17
CA GLY A 114 10.28 -12.30 0.77
C GLY A 114 9.66 -10.92 0.99
N GLN A 115 10.24 -9.89 0.38
CA GLN A 115 9.75 -8.51 0.40
C GLN A 115 9.03 -8.12 -0.89
N VAL A 116 8.56 -9.09 -1.68
CA VAL A 116 7.81 -8.85 -2.92
C VAL A 116 6.38 -9.28 -2.74
N GLY A 117 5.45 -8.32 -2.77
CA GLY A 117 4.01 -8.58 -2.76
C GLY A 117 3.52 -9.11 -4.10
N ARG A 118 2.58 -10.04 -4.11
CA ARG A 118 1.97 -10.58 -5.33
C ARG A 118 0.49 -10.27 -5.36
N VAL A 119 0.01 -9.74 -6.49
CA VAL A 119 -1.42 -9.45 -6.71
C VAL A 119 -1.93 -10.16 -7.95
N ARG A 120 -3.16 -10.66 -7.91
CA ARG A 120 -3.84 -11.19 -9.08
C ARG A 120 -4.80 -10.13 -9.60
N LEU A 121 -4.56 -9.68 -10.83
CA LEU A 121 -5.43 -8.72 -11.51
C LEU A 121 -6.26 -9.47 -12.57
N LYS A 122 -7.58 -9.28 -12.55
CA LYS A 122 -8.49 -9.73 -13.59
C LYS A 122 -9.10 -8.49 -14.23
N THR A 123 -8.67 -8.09 -15.41
CA THR A 123 -9.33 -7.04 -16.18
C THR A 123 -10.44 -7.66 -17.03
N GLY A 124 -11.69 -7.22 -16.84
CA GLY A 124 -12.82 -7.62 -17.68
C GLY A 124 -12.61 -7.12 -19.10
N GLY A 125 -12.45 -8.06 -20.03
CA GLY A 125 -12.04 -7.76 -21.41
C GLY A 125 -13.07 -6.99 -22.23
N GLY A 126 -12.57 -6.09 -23.07
CA GLY A 126 -13.24 -5.58 -24.26
C GLY A 126 -12.27 -5.59 -25.45
N CYS A 127 -12.62 -6.40 -26.45
CA CYS A 127 -12.13 -6.51 -27.85
C CYS A 127 -10.65 -6.83 -28.15
N GLY A 128 -10.49 -7.75 -29.11
CA GLY A 128 -9.21 -8.30 -29.55
C GLY A 128 -8.35 -7.34 -30.37
N SER A 129 -7.11 -7.78 -30.57
CA SER A 129 -6.07 -7.17 -31.39
C SER A 129 -5.56 -5.79 -30.91
N GLY A 130 -4.37 -5.81 -30.31
CA GLY A 130 -3.43 -4.68 -30.37
C GLY A 130 -3.28 -3.83 -29.10
N CYS A 131 -2.04 -3.77 -28.60
CA CYS A 131 -1.37 -2.67 -27.89
C CYS A 131 -2.11 -1.84 -26.81
N GLY A 132 -1.65 -2.01 -25.56
CA GLY A 132 -0.97 -0.95 -24.78
C GLY A 132 -1.82 0.18 -24.17
N GLY A 133 -1.96 0.20 -22.85
CA GLY A 133 -2.35 1.40 -22.09
C GLY A 133 -3.15 1.13 -20.81
N GLY A 134 -4.33 0.51 -20.92
CA GLY A 134 -5.27 0.48 -19.79
C GLY A 134 -4.96 -0.52 -18.65
N GLY A 135 -4.22 -1.59 -18.94
CA GLY A 135 -3.85 -2.60 -17.94
C GLY A 135 -2.67 -2.19 -17.05
N SER A 136 -1.75 -1.37 -17.56
CA SER A 136 -0.61 -0.83 -16.81
C SER A 136 -1.08 0.16 -15.75
N ASP A 137 -1.99 1.07 -16.09
CA ASP A 137 -2.43 2.13 -15.17
C ASP A 137 -3.11 1.59 -13.91
N VAL A 138 -3.94 0.54 -14.03
CA VAL A 138 -4.56 -0.11 -12.85
C VAL A 138 -3.51 -0.86 -12.02
N THR A 139 -2.55 -1.50 -12.69
CA THR A 139 -1.46 -2.22 -12.02
C THR A 139 -0.58 -1.26 -11.23
N ASP A 140 -0.22 -0.12 -11.82
CA ASP A 140 0.61 0.90 -11.20
C ASP A 140 -0.13 1.58 -10.03
N ALA A 141 -1.41 1.91 -10.20
CA ALA A 141 -2.22 2.43 -9.11
C ALA A 141 -2.33 1.46 -7.92
N VAL A 142 -2.48 0.16 -8.18
CA VAL A 142 -2.49 -0.87 -7.12
C VAL A 142 -1.12 -1.00 -6.47
N ARG A 143 -0.04 -0.98 -7.26
CA ARG A 143 1.33 -1.00 -6.75
C ARG A 143 1.59 0.17 -5.81
N GLU A 144 1.33 1.40 -6.26
CA GLU A 144 1.55 2.62 -5.48
C GLU A 144 0.75 2.59 -4.17
N ALA A 145 -0.53 2.24 -4.24
CA ALA A 145 -1.38 2.20 -3.06
C ALA A 145 -0.98 1.11 -2.06
N VAL A 146 -0.45 -0.04 -2.53
CA VAL A 146 0.07 -1.09 -1.64
C VAL A 146 1.40 -0.67 -1.01
N LEU A 147 2.32 -0.10 -1.79
CA LEU A 147 3.62 0.36 -1.30
C LEU A 147 3.48 1.53 -0.30
N ALA A 148 2.48 2.39 -0.47
CA ALA A 148 2.20 3.47 0.48
C ALA A 148 1.91 2.96 1.90
N VAL A 149 1.19 1.84 2.04
CA VAL A 149 0.83 1.28 3.36
C VAL A 149 1.73 0.14 3.83
N ALA A 150 2.54 -0.42 2.93
CA ALA A 150 3.53 -1.45 3.21
C ALA A 150 4.88 -1.12 2.54
N PRO A 151 5.55 -0.04 2.96
CA PRO A 151 6.82 0.41 2.40
C PRO A 151 7.98 -0.55 2.68
N ASP A 152 7.83 -1.49 3.61
CA ASP A 152 8.76 -2.60 3.82
C ASP A 152 8.89 -3.50 2.58
N LEU A 153 7.84 -3.54 1.75
CA LEU A 153 7.85 -4.27 0.50
C LEU A 153 8.73 -3.53 -0.52
N THR A 154 9.67 -4.25 -1.10
CA THR A 154 10.54 -3.76 -2.18
C THR A 154 9.82 -3.61 -3.51
N ALA A 155 8.77 -4.40 -3.74
CA ALA A 155 7.99 -4.37 -4.99
C ALA A 155 6.62 -5.04 -4.81
N VAL A 156 5.70 -4.73 -5.71
CA VAL A 156 4.43 -5.43 -5.88
C VAL A 156 4.32 -5.89 -7.33
N GLU A 157 4.18 -7.20 -7.55
CA GLU A 157 4.17 -7.79 -8.88
C GLU A 157 2.79 -8.40 -9.21
N PRO A 158 2.26 -8.14 -10.42
CA PRO A 158 1.09 -8.86 -10.90
C PRO A 158 1.48 -10.30 -11.23
N LEU A 159 0.73 -11.26 -10.69
CA LEU A 159 0.78 -12.63 -11.17
C LEU A 159 0.13 -12.71 -12.55
N PRO A 160 0.71 -13.49 -13.48
CA PRO A 160 0.04 -13.78 -14.75
C PRO A 160 -1.33 -14.40 -14.44
N SER A 161 -2.37 -13.92 -15.11
CA SER A 161 -3.68 -14.55 -15.02
C SER A 161 -3.54 -15.98 -15.55
N ALA A 162 -3.76 -16.98 -14.70
CA ALA A 162 -3.83 -18.34 -15.16
C ALA A 162 -4.96 -18.40 -16.21
N PRO A 163 -4.72 -18.97 -17.42
CA PRO A 163 -5.81 -19.15 -18.37
C PRO A 163 -6.91 -19.95 -17.67
N ALA A 164 -8.17 -19.50 -17.81
CA ALA A 164 -9.30 -20.28 -17.32
C ALA A 164 -9.15 -21.72 -17.83
N PRO A 165 -9.41 -22.76 -17.01
CA PRO A 165 -9.27 -24.13 -17.44
C PRO A 165 -10.05 -24.30 -18.74
N ALA A 166 -9.34 -24.58 -19.83
CA ALA A 166 -9.96 -24.76 -21.13
C ALA A 166 -10.90 -25.95 -21.02
N PHE A 167 -12.20 -25.68 -20.96
CA PHE A 167 -13.21 -26.72 -21.01
C PHE A 167 -13.14 -27.33 -22.41
N VAL A 168 -12.53 -28.51 -22.52
CA VAL A 168 -12.53 -29.30 -23.75
C VAL A 168 -13.74 -30.23 -23.65
N PRO A 169 -14.85 -29.93 -24.36
CA PRO A 169 -16.00 -30.84 -24.36
C PRO A 169 -15.56 -32.19 -24.94
N LEU A 170 -15.94 -33.29 -24.29
CA LEU A 170 -15.56 -34.65 -24.71
C LEU A 170 -15.98 -34.97 -26.16
N THR A 171 -16.92 -34.22 -26.73
CA THR A 171 -17.35 -34.33 -28.14
C THR A 171 -16.29 -33.90 -29.15
N THR A 172 -15.22 -33.19 -28.74
CA THR A 172 -14.11 -32.79 -29.63
C THR A 172 -12.93 -33.76 -29.62
N LEU A 173 -12.92 -34.74 -28.71
CA LEU A 173 -11.91 -35.80 -28.70
C LEU A 173 -12.24 -36.85 -29.77
N THR A 174 -11.63 -36.72 -30.95
CA THR A 174 -11.70 -37.75 -31.99
C THR A 174 -10.69 -38.85 -31.69
N HIS A 175 -11.19 -40.04 -31.35
CA HIS A 175 -10.38 -41.22 -31.13
C HIS A 175 -9.83 -41.74 -32.47
N ARG A 176 -8.59 -41.35 -32.83
CA ARG A 176 -7.88 -41.96 -33.96
C ARG A 176 -7.43 -43.36 -33.56
N GLY A 177 -8.29 -44.35 -33.81
CA GLY A 177 -7.94 -45.76 -33.65
C GLY A 177 -6.78 -46.12 -34.58
N ALA A 178 -5.65 -46.51 -33.99
CA ALA A 178 -4.56 -47.14 -34.71
C ALA A 178 -5.02 -48.50 -35.24
N ARG A 179 -4.84 -48.73 -36.54
CA ARG A 179 -4.81 -50.06 -37.15
C ARG A 179 -3.36 -50.43 -37.41
#